data_AF-A0A934SJQ6-F1
#
_entry.id   AF-A0A934SJQ6-F1
#
_cell.length_a   1.000
_cell.length_b   1.000
_cell.length_c   1.000
_cell.angle_alpha   90.00
_cell.angle_beta   90.00
_cell.angle_gamma   90.00
#
_symmetry.space_group_name_H-M   'P 1'
#
loop_
_entity.id
_entity.type
_entity.pdbx_description
1 polymer ?
#
loop_
_entity_poly.entity_id
_entity_poly.type
_entity_poly.pdbx_seq_one_letter_code
_entity_poly.pdbx_strand_id
1 'polypeptide(L)'
;MTRKSLPFLFAMLAYAVVLVISLRILAGGIADPSLRLIISLAPMLPAIAVCLSVLSVIRGLDEMQRRLQLEAFAFAFAGTALVTFGYGFLENVGLPRLSMFVVWPLMAALWGCGVALGGLRYR
;
A
#
# COMPACT_ATOMS: atom_id res chain seq x y z
N MET A 1 -20.66 -10.85 -0.27
CA MET A 1 -19.21 -10.53 -0.25
C MET A 1 -18.62 -10.31 -1.66
N THR A 2 -19.05 -11.06 -2.68
CA THR A 2 -18.52 -11.03 -4.06
C THR A 2 -18.74 -9.74 -4.87
N ARG A 3 -19.81 -8.96 -4.59
CA ARG A 3 -20.10 -7.72 -5.35
C ARG A 3 -19.13 -6.56 -5.03
N LYS A 4 -18.47 -6.58 -3.86
CA LYS A 4 -17.50 -5.54 -3.43
C LYS A 4 -16.05 -5.86 -3.78
N SER A 5 -15.72 -7.12 -4.06
CA SER A 5 -14.37 -7.53 -4.47
C SER A 5 -14.09 -7.30 -5.96
N LEU A 6 -15.14 -7.32 -6.82
CA LEU A 6 -15.00 -7.01 -8.25
C LEU A 6 -14.36 -5.62 -8.48
N PRO A 7 -14.85 -4.52 -7.87
CA PRO A 7 -14.23 -3.20 -8.02
C PRO A 7 -12.75 -3.16 -7.61
N PHE A 8 -12.40 -3.85 -6.52
CA PHE A 8 -11.01 -3.96 -6.07
C PHE A 8 -10.14 -4.68 -7.11
N LEU A 9 -10.59 -5.82 -7.64
CA LEU A 9 -9.87 -6.58 -8.65
C LEU A 9 -9.69 -5.76 -9.95
N PHE A 10 -10.72 -5.06 -10.40
CA PHE A 10 -10.62 -4.17 -11.56
C PHE A 10 -9.66 -3.01 -11.32
N ALA A 11 -9.70 -2.38 -10.15
CA ALA A 11 -8.78 -1.30 -9.79
C ALA A 11 -7.33 -1.80 -9.71
N MET A 12 -7.11 -3.00 -9.17
CA MET A 12 -5.80 -3.63 -9.10
C MET A 12 -5.27 -4.00 -10.49
N LEU A 13 -6.12 -4.53 -11.36
CA LEU A 13 -5.77 -4.84 -12.75
C LEU A 13 -5.45 -3.56 -13.52
N ALA A 14 -6.25 -2.50 -13.37
CA ALA A 14 -5.97 -1.20 -13.96
C ALA A 14 -4.63 -0.63 -13.46
N TYR A 15 -4.35 -0.74 -12.15
CA TYR A 15 -3.07 -0.36 -11.56
C TYR A 15 -1.90 -1.12 -12.20
N ALA A 16 -1.99 -2.44 -12.28
CA ALA A 16 -0.95 -3.28 -12.87
C ALA A 16 -0.71 -2.94 -14.35
N VAL A 17 -1.77 -2.77 -15.14
CA VAL A 17 -1.69 -2.41 -16.56
C VAL A 17 -1.03 -1.04 -16.74
N VAL A 18 -1.50 -0.01 -16.01
CA VAL A 18 -0.94 1.34 -16.10
C VAL A 18 0.52 1.35 -15.65
N LEU A 19 0.86 0.65 -14.57
CA LEU A 19 2.23 0.52 -14.10
C LEU A 19 3.16 -0.09 -15.16
N VAL A 20 2.76 -1.22 -15.75
CA VAL A 20 3.55 -1.90 -16.79
C VAL A 20 3.73 -0.98 -18.00
N ILE A 21 2.66 -0.32 -18.46
CA ILE A 21 2.73 0.62 -19.58
C ILE A 21 3.67 1.80 -19.25
N SER A 22 3.51 2.43 -18.09
CA SER A 22 4.38 3.53 -17.64
C SER A 22 5.85 3.14 -17.64
N LEU A 23 6.19 1.98 -17.07
CA LEU A 23 7.57 1.49 -17.02
C LEU A 23 8.14 1.20 -18.42
N ARG A 24 7.33 0.62 -19.32
CA ARG A 24 7.74 0.36 -20.71
C ARG A 24 8.01 1.66 -21.48
N ILE A 25 7.14 2.66 -21.36
CA ILE A 25 7.32 3.95 -22.03
C ILE A 25 8.56 4.67 -21.46
N LEU A 26 8.74 4.68 -20.14
CA LEU A 26 9.91 5.27 -19.50
C LEU A 26 11.23 4.59 -19.93
N ALA A 27 11.23 3.27 -20.09
CA ALA A 27 12.39 2.53 -20.58
C ALA A 27 12.73 2.82 -22.05
N GLY A 28 11.74 3.22 -22.85
CA GLY A 28 11.93 3.63 -24.26
C GLY A 28 12.59 5.00 -24.45
N GLY A 29 12.72 5.78 -23.37
CA GLY A 29 13.31 7.12 -23.40
C GLY A 29 12.28 8.20 -23.74
N ILE A 30 12.17 9.20 -22.87
CA ILE A 30 11.28 10.36 -23.05
C ILE A 30 12.13 11.62 -22.92
N ALA A 31 12.17 12.44 -23.97
CA ALA A 31 12.95 13.67 -23.99
C ALA A 31 12.33 14.78 -23.14
N ASP A 32 11.00 14.87 -23.11
CA ASP A 32 10.27 15.89 -22.34
C ASP A 32 10.24 15.53 -20.84
N PRO A 33 10.83 16.37 -19.96
CA PRO A 33 10.80 16.16 -18.51
C PRO A 33 9.40 16.14 -17.91
N SER A 34 8.47 16.92 -18.47
CA SER A 34 7.09 17.06 -17.95
C SER A 34 6.30 15.77 -18.19
N LEU A 35 6.39 15.21 -19.40
CA LEU A 35 5.79 13.92 -19.74
C LEU A 35 6.37 12.80 -18.88
N ARG A 36 7.68 12.81 -18.64
CA ARG A 36 8.34 11.82 -17.78
C ARG A 36 7.77 11.83 -16.36
N LEU A 37 7.54 13.01 -15.79
CA LEU A 37 6.91 13.17 -14.47
C LEU A 37 5.50 12.60 -14.46
N ILE A 38 4.66 13.02 -15.42
CA ILE A 38 3.25 12.60 -15.52
C ILE A 38 3.15 11.07 -15.65
N ILE A 39 3.95 10.47 -16.53
CA ILE A 39 3.93 9.02 -16.77
C ILE A 39 4.43 8.24 -15.54
N SER A 40 5.40 8.78 -14.81
CA SER A 40 5.90 8.17 -13.57
C SER A 40 4.85 8.15 -12.47
N LEU A 41 3.97 9.16 -12.41
CA LEU A 41 2.89 9.26 -11.43
C LEU A 41 1.56 8.66 -11.90
N ALA A 42 1.40 8.37 -13.20
CA ALA A 42 0.17 7.81 -13.76
C ALA A 42 -0.38 6.58 -13.02
N PRO A 43 0.45 5.62 -12.52
CA PRO A 43 -0.06 4.48 -11.75
C PRO A 43 -0.73 4.86 -10.42
N MET A 44 -0.52 6.08 -9.92
CA MET A 44 -1.18 6.53 -8.69
C MET A 44 -2.68 6.80 -8.87
N LEU A 45 -3.13 7.12 -10.08
CA LEU A 45 -4.57 7.30 -10.35
C LEU A 45 -5.39 6.02 -10.09
N PRO A 46 -5.05 4.85 -10.67
CA PRO A 46 -5.74 3.61 -10.31
C PRO A 46 -5.44 3.17 -8.87
N ALA A 47 -4.29 3.52 -8.28
CA ALA A 47 -4.02 3.25 -6.86
C ALA A 47 -5.04 3.94 -5.94
N ILE A 48 -5.51 5.15 -6.26
CA ILE A 48 -6.60 5.81 -5.52
C ILE A 48 -7.88 4.96 -5.57
N ALA A 49 -8.22 4.40 -6.73
CA ALA A 49 -9.39 3.53 -6.87
C ALA A 49 -9.25 2.24 -6.04
N VAL A 50 -8.03 1.67 -5.94
CA VAL A 50 -7.73 0.55 -5.03
C VAL A 50 -8.02 0.97 -3.58
N CYS A 51 -7.52 2.12 -3.13
CA CYS A 51 -7.76 2.64 -1.79
C CYS A 51 -9.26 2.82 -1.49
N LEU A 52 -10.01 3.46 -2.40
CA LEU A 52 -11.46 3.64 -2.26
C LEU A 52 -12.22 2.30 -2.19
N SER A 53 -11.75 1.30 -2.93
CA SER A 53 -12.31 -0.05 -2.89
C SER A 53 -12.06 -0.72 -1.54
N VAL A 54 -10.85 -0.60 -0.99
CA VAL A 54 -10.52 -1.12 0.36
C VAL A 54 -11.39 -0.45 1.43
N LEU A 55 -11.55 0.87 1.38
CA LEU A 55 -12.45 1.59 2.30
C LEU A 55 -13.89 1.09 2.20
N SER A 56 -14.37 0.81 1.00
CA SER A 56 -15.72 0.27 0.75
C SER A 56 -15.91 -1.15 1.29
N VAL A 57 -14.84 -1.95 1.29
CA VAL A 57 -14.80 -3.28 1.94
C VAL A 57 -14.86 -3.12 3.45
N ILE A 58 -13.99 -2.29 4.05
CA ILE A 58 -13.94 -2.06 5.50
C ILE A 58 -15.27 -1.54 6.05
N ARG A 59 -15.91 -0.59 5.35
CA ARG A 59 -17.25 -0.07 5.72
C ARG A 59 -18.36 -1.10 5.65
N GLY A 60 -18.13 -2.23 4.98
CA GLY A 60 -19.08 -3.34 4.88
C GLY A 60 -18.86 -4.45 5.89
N LEU A 61 -17.83 -4.35 6.73
CA LEU A 61 -17.57 -5.32 7.79
C LEU A 61 -18.54 -5.11 8.96
N ASP A 62 -18.78 -6.16 9.73
CA ASP A 62 -19.45 -6.02 11.02
C ASP A 62 -18.58 -5.22 12.02
N GLU A 63 -19.17 -4.80 13.13
CA GLU A 63 -18.49 -3.93 14.10
C GLU A 63 -17.26 -4.60 14.72
N MET A 64 -17.32 -5.91 14.97
CA MET A 64 -16.20 -6.67 15.54
C MET A 64 -15.01 -6.73 14.58
N GLN A 65 -15.27 -7.07 13.32
CA GLN A 65 -14.27 -7.11 12.26
C GLN A 65 -13.71 -5.72 11.97
N ARG A 66 -14.54 -4.68 11.97
CA ARG A 66 -14.09 -3.29 11.78
C ARG A 66 -13.17 -2.84 12.92
N ARG A 67 -13.50 -3.17 14.17
CA ARG A 67 -12.64 -2.90 15.33
C ARG A 67 -11.30 -3.63 15.22
N LEU A 68 -11.31 -4.92 14.88
CA LEU A 68 -10.10 -5.69 14.65
C LEU A 68 -9.20 -5.06 13.57
N GLN A 69 -9.80 -4.62 12.46
CA GLN A 69 -9.07 -3.95 11.40
C GLN A 69 -8.46 -2.62 11.85
N LEU A 70 -9.19 -1.82 12.63
CA LEU A 70 -8.66 -0.56 13.19
C LEU A 70 -7.48 -0.79 14.14
N GLU A 71 -7.59 -1.75 15.05
CA GLU A 71 -6.50 -2.12 15.96
C GLU A 71 -5.26 -2.61 15.17
N ALA A 72 -5.48 -3.43 14.14
CA ALA A 72 -4.42 -3.91 13.26
C ALA A 72 -3.78 -2.77 12.43
N PHE A 73 -4.56 -1.81 11.92
CA PHE A 73 -4.04 -0.64 11.23
C PHE A 73 -3.25 0.27 12.17
N ALA A 74 -3.71 0.48 13.41
CA ALA A 74 -2.98 1.26 14.41
C ALA A 74 -1.62 0.62 14.74
N PHE A 75 -1.59 -0.71 14.91
CA PHE A 75 -0.36 -1.46 15.10
C PHE A 75 0.57 -1.34 13.89
N ALA A 76 0.05 -1.52 12.67
CA ALA A 76 0.83 -1.39 11.44
C ALA A 76 1.40 0.02 11.26
N PHE A 77 0.60 1.04 11.52
CA PHE A 77 1.00 2.44 11.43
C PHE A 77 2.14 2.76 12.41
N ALA A 78 1.94 2.47 13.70
CA ALA A 78 2.95 2.75 14.72
C ALA A 78 4.23 1.92 14.50
N GLY A 79 4.09 0.63 14.21
CA GLY A 79 5.22 -0.26 13.94
C GLY A 79 6.01 0.16 12.69
N THR A 80 5.32 0.57 11.62
CA THR A 80 5.99 1.06 10.40
C THR A 80 6.77 2.33 10.72
N ALA A 81 6.20 3.28 11.47
CA ALA A 81 6.88 4.50 11.88
C ALA A 81 8.13 4.22 12.72
N LEU A 82 8.04 3.32 13.70
CA LEU A 82 9.19 2.93 14.52
C LEU A 82 10.32 2.30 13.70
N VAL A 83 9.98 1.41 12.77
CA VAL A 83 10.97 0.74 11.91
C VAL A 83 11.58 1.72 10.91
N THR A 84 10.79 2.56 10.25
CA THR A 84 11.31 3.50 9.25
C THR A 84 12.13 4.62 9.89
N PHE A 85 11.72 5.15 11.05
CA PHE A 85 12.53 6.11 11.80
C PHE A 85 13.79 5.48 12.35
N GLY A 86 13.69 4.27 12.92
CA GLY A 86 14.83 3.48 13.35
C GLY A 86 15.84 3.30 12.22
N TYR A 87 15.38 2.90 11.03
CA TYR A 87 16.25 2.77 9.86
C TYR A 87 16.83 4.12 9.41
N GLY A 88 16.05 5.20 9.43
CA GLY A 88 16.55 6.55 9.14
C GLY A 88 17.69 6.98 10.07
N PHE A 89 17.68 6.57 11.35
CA PHE A 89 18.83 6.80 12.22
C PHE A 89 20.05 5.96 11.82
N LEU A 90 19.84 4.74 11.33
CA LEU A 90 20.92 3.88 10.85
C LEU A 90 21.59 4.45 9.58
N GLU A 91 20.88 5.21 8.75
CA GLU A 91 21.48 5.92 7.62
C GLU A 91 22.56 6.93 8.08
N ASN A 92 22.43 7.51 9.29
CA ASN A 92 23.45 8.41 9.84
C ASN A 92 24.78 7.72 10.19
N VAL A 93 24.76 6.40 10.39
CA VAL A 93 25.97 5.60 10.65
C VAL A 93 26.47 4.85 9.41
N GLY A 94 25.95 5.20 8.22
CA GLY A 94 26.46 4.73 6.94
C GLY A 94 25.69 3.57 6.30
N LEU A 95 24.52 3.20 6.82
CA LEU A 95 23.65 2.23 6.10
C LEU A 95 23.12 2.83 4.79
N PRO A 96 22.88 1.99 3.76
CA PRO A 96 22.42 2.45 2.46
C PRO A 96 20.98 2.96 2.52
N ARG A 97 20.67 3.97 1.68
CA ARG A 97 19.30 4.46 1.51
C ARG A 97 18.42 3.39 0.89
N LEU A 98 17.28 3.12 1.53
CA LEU A 98 16.29 2.19 1.01
C LEU A 98 15.25 2.90 0.15
N SER A 99 14.70 2.15 -0.81
CA SER A 99 13.59 2.64 -1.62
C SER A 99 12.31 2.78 -0.79
N MET A 100 11.51 3.81 -1.04
CA MET A 100 10.20 3.99 -0.42
C MET A 100 9.25 2.79 -0.68
N PHE A 101 9.51 2.01 -1.74
CA PHE A 101 8.77 0.78 -2.03
C PHE A 101 8.91 -0.29 -0.94
N VAL A 102 9.92 -0.22 -0.06
CA VAL A 102 10.08 -1.14 1.08
C VAL A 102 9.05 -0.86 2.19
N VAL A 103 8.54 0.37 2.29
CA VAL A 103 7.59 0.77 3.33
C VAL A 103 6.27 0.01 3.19
N TRP A 104 5.81 -0.20 1.95
CA TRP A 104 4.51 -0.84 1.73
C TRP A 104 4.47 -2.32 2.16
N PRO A 105 5.42 -3.19 1.76
CA PRO A 105 5.49 -4.58 2.25
C PRO A 105 5.64 -4.66 3.78
N LEU A 106 6.45 -3.78 4.38
CA LEU A 106 6.61 -3.70 5.83
C LEU A 106 5.27 -3.41 6.52
N MET A 107 4.56 -2.38 6.06
CA MET A 107 3.26 -2.00 6.60
C MET A 107 2.22 -3.12 6.42
N ALA A 108 2.20 -3.76 5.24
CA ALA A 108 1.31 -4.88 4.96
C ALA A 108 1.59 -6.09 5.86
N ALA A 109 2.87 -6.41 6.11
CA ALA A 109 3.28 -7.49 7.01
C ALA A 109 2.85 -7.20 8.46
N LEU A 110 3.08 -5.97 8.94
CA LEU A 110 2.66 -5.56 10.29
C LEU A 110 1.13 -5.56 10.44
N TRP A 111 0.40 -5.12 9.42
CA TRP A 111 -1.06 -5.19 9.41
C TRP A 111 -1.56 -6.63 9.48
N GLY A 112 -1.00 -7.54 8.67
CA GLY A 112 -1.32 -8.97 8.73
C GLY A 112 -1.04 -9.58 10.11
N CYS A 113 0.09 -9.21 10.72
CA CYS A 113 0.41 -9.61 12.10
C CYS A 113 -0.63 -9.08 13.10
N GLY A 114 -1.02 -7.80 12.99
CA GLY A 114 -2.04 -7.20 13.84
C GLY A 114 -3.39 -7.92 13.75
N VAL A 115 -3.83 -8.27 12.54
CA VAL A 115 -5.05 -9.05 12.31
C VAL A 115 -4.93 -10.44 12.93
N ALA A 116 -3.80 -11.14 12.74
CA ALA A 116 -3.58 -12.47 13.29
C ALA A 116 -3.59 -12.48 14.82
N LEU A 117 -2.89 -11.54 15.45
CA LEU A 117 -2.83 -11.39 16.90
C LEU A 117 -4.19 -11.03 17.50
N GLY A 118 -4.92 -10.10 16.89
CA GLY A 118 -6.26 -9.76 17.34
C GLY A 118 -7.25 -10.92 17.14
N GLY A 119 -7.16 -11.64 16.04
CA GLY A 119 -7.99 -12.83 15.78
C GLY A 119 -7.78 -13.96 16.79
N LEU A 120 -6.57 -14.11 17.34
CA LEU A 120 -6.27 -15.07 18.41
C LEU A 120 -6.87 -14.66 19.77
N ARG A 121 -7.12 -13.35 19.99
CA ARG A 121 -7.65 -12.81 21.25
C ARG A 121 -9.18 -12.86 21.35
N TYR A 122 -9.86 -12.86 20.20
CA TYR A 122 -11.34 -12.89 20.10
C TYR A 122 -11.90 -14.28 19.78
N ARG A 123 -11.05 -15.31 19.75
CA ARG A 123 -11.47 -16.72 19.81
C ARG A 123 -11.71 -17.14 21.25
#